data_AF-A0A2E8YXA6-F1
#
_entry.id   AF-A0A2E8YXA6-F1
#
_cell.length_a   1.000
_cell.length_b   1.000
_cell.length_c   1.000
_cell.angle_alpha   90.00
_cell.angle_beta   90.00
_cell.angle_gamma   90.00
#
_symmetry.space_group_name_H-M   'P 1'
#
loop_
_entity.id
_entity.type
_entity.pdbx_description
1 polymer ?
#
loop_
_entity_poly.entity_id
_entity_poly.type
_entity_poly.pdbx_seq_one_letter_code
_entity_poly.pdbx_strand_id
1 'polypeptide(L)'
;MPLTAKHAAAGVLDATVDPLGEGAPWEAIHRARPRAPLICRECGHGLHAKVSPKGLRFFAHDRAAPTCSLVGETMAHRLLKLQLASVIRDAGWYAELEVAEDGWRADVLATSPDGARRMAWEAQLAQITVDELHERTARMEASGVPVCWVTDRERPWIGAVPAIQLSLSDEPGPPTAVDAAVIDGTGVFRESWCPRRRCENDGGAPGPCPGHGWWRPVEPGVDLSAFVAGVLAGTIRAHRTSRYSRSFLESARIVWTTRPHVITERTQMEASERRREHDDLASAEHERHLAAIAAKLARQQALTPPAVELVGREARGYVGVRDATPEWAMGVPLFVHDMPNGVISPVVSRISAEVRARLRGLTLFVATEAERRALARACGPEQRIVLFEVEIPDQPQPPAAIYSGTFWSRRQWAAAASRRTRR
;
A
#
# COMPACT_ATOMS: atom_id res chain seq x y z
N MET A 1 -15.75 35.56 19.13
CA MET A 1 -15.53 37.00 19.05
C MET A 1 -14.74 37.17 17.78
N PRO A 2 -15.32 37.67 16.69
CA PRO A 2 -14.65 37.72 15.39
C PRO A 2 -13.31 38.47 15.43
N LEU A 3 -12.34 38.00 14.63
CA LEU A 3 -11.09 38.72 14.37
C LEU A 3 -11.22 39.68 13.18
N THR A 4 -12.22 39.48 12.34
CA THR A 4 -12.55 40.34 11.20
C THR A 4 -13.94 40.92 11.29
N ALA A 5 -14.14 42.08 10.65
CA ALA A 5 -15.44 42.72 10.51
C ALA A 5 -15.56 43.36 9.13
N LYS A 6 -16.79 43.51 8.62
CA LYS A 6 -17.05 44.30 7.42
C LYS A 6 -17.42 45.72 7.82
N HIS A 7 -16.76 46.70 7.22
CA HIS A 7 -17.03 48.12 7.33
C HIS A 7 -17.60 48.63 6.00
N ALA A 8 -18.66 49.44 6.05
CA ALA A 8 -19.39 49.84 4.84
C ALA A 8 -18.52 50.58 3.80
N ALA A 9 -17.55 51.38 4.26
CA ALA A 9 -16.72 52.21 3.38
C ALA A 9 -15.28 51.68 3.19
N ALA A 10 -14.79 50.83 4.10
CA ALA A 10 -13.38 50.42 4.15
C ALA A 10 -13.19 48.92 3.89
N GLY A 11 -14.24 48.25 3.40
CA GLY A 11 -14.21 46.83 3.12
C GLY A 11 -14.07 45.96 4.38
N VAL A 12 -13.23 44.92 4.29
CA VAL A 12 -12.96 44.00 5.40
C VAL A 12 -11.85 44.58 6.25
N LEU A 13 -12.09 44.64 7.56
CA LEU A 13 -11.12 45.04 8.57
C LEU A 13 -10.63 43.80 9.32
N ASP A 14 -9.31 43.69 9.45
CA ASP A 14 -8.61 42.64 10.19
C ASP A 14 -7.95 43.25 11.44
N ALA A 15 -8.38 42.81 12.62
CA ALA A 15 -7.89 43.32 13.91
C ALA A 15 -6.42 42.95 14.21
N THR A 16 -5.80 42.13 13.36
CA THR A 16 -4.49 41.49 13.60
C THR A 16 -3.34 42.16 12.86
N VAL A 17 -3.66 43.12 11.99
CA VAL A 17 -2.70 43.89 11.21
C VAL A 17 -2.86 45.39 11.49
N ASP A 18 -1.82 46.16 11.24
CA ASP A 18 -1.84 47.61 11.34
C ASP A 18 -1.16 48.20 10.09
N PRO A 19 -1.89 48.94 9.23
CA PRO A 19 -3.33 49.27 9.33
C PRO A 19 -4.25 48.05 9.16
N LEU A 20 -5.50 48.17 9.60
CA LEU A 20 -6.50 47.08 9.65
C LEU A 20 -6.95 46.54 8.26
N GLY A 21 -6.42 47.07 7.17
CA GLY A 21 -6.93 46.89 5.81
C GLY A 21 -6.47 48.04 4.92
N GLU A 22 -7.39 48.67 4.19
CA GLU A 22 -7.17 49.81 3.26
C GLU A 22 -6.71 51.11 3.97
N GLY A 23 -5.67 51.05 4.81
CA GLY A 23 -5.11 52.19 5.53
C GLY A 23 -5.86 52.62 6.80
N ALA A 24 -6.93 51.92 7.18
CA ALA A 24 -7.72 52.26 8.38
C ALA A 24 -6.93 51.97 9.67
N PRO A 25 -6.62 52.98 10.51
CA PRO A 25 -5.96 52.75 11.80
C PRO A 25 -6.95 52.21 12.84
N TRP A 26 -6.46 51.48 13.85
CA TRP A 26 -7.31 50.91 14.90
C TRP A 26 -8.12 51.97 15.67
N GLU A 27 -7.53 53.13 15.89
CA GLU A 27 -8.11 54.27 16.59
C GLU A 27 -9.33 54.85 15.86
N ALA A 28 -9.43 54.66 14.53
CA ALA A 28 -10.58 55.12 13.76
C ALA A 28 -11.86 54.34 14.06
N ILE A 29 -11.75 53.14 14.64
CA ILE A 29 -12.91 52.28 14.94
C ILE A 29 -13.05 51.96 16.44
N HIS A 30 -11.94 51.92 17.17
CA HIS A 30 -11.95 51.62 18.59
C HIS A 30 -12.27 52.86 19.42
N ARG A 31 -13.41 52.83 20.11
CA ARG A 31 -13.95 53.96 20.90
C ARG A 31 -14.26 55.22 20.08
N ALA A 32 -14.34 55.10 18.75
CA ALA A 32 -14.71 56.19 17.85
C ALA A 32 -16.12 56.73 18.12
N ARG A 33 -16.31 58.03 17.86
CA ARG A 33 -17.61 58.73 17.95
C ARG A 33 -17.83 59.59 16.68
N PRO A 34 -18.94 59.40 15.93
CA PRO A 34 -19.95 58.36 16.10
C PRO A 34 -19.35 56.96 15.91
N ARG A 35 -20.05 55.96 16.42
CA ARG A 35 -19.55 54.58 16.43
C ARG A 35 -19.37 54.05 15.01
N ALA A 36 -18.25 53.39 14.75
CA ALA A 36 -17.97 52.81 13.44
C ALA A 36 -19.01 51.74 13.04
N PRO A 37 -19.56 51.77 11.81
CA PRO A 37 -20.55 50.81 11.33
C PRO A 37 -19.87 49.48 10.94
N LEU A 38 -19.67 48.62 11.93
CA LEU A 38 -19.07 47.30 11.75
C LEU A 38 -20.15 46.22 11.79
N ILE A 39 -20.08 45.27 10.85
CA ILE A 39 -20.99 44.11 10.80
C ILE A 39 -20.22 42.80 10.73
N CYS A 40 -20.80 41.75 11.32
CA CYS A 40 -20.28 40.40 11.27
C CYS A 40 -20.39 39.83 9.86
N ARG A 41 -19.31 39.22 9.38
CA ARG A 41 -19.25 38.61 8.03
C ARG A 41 -20.09 37.35 7.90
N GLU A 42 -20.39 36.68 9.01
CA GLU A 42 -21.24 35.48 9.03
C GLU A 42 -22.72 35.83 9.18
N CYS A 43 -23.09 36.49 10.28
CA CYS A 43 -24.49 36.65 10.65
C CYS A 43 -25.06 38.06 10.33
N GLY A 44 -24.25 38.97 9.79
CA GLY A 44 -24.66 40.34 9.45
C GLY A 44 -24.93 41.27 10.65
N HIS A 45 -24.89 40.76 11.88
CA HIS A 45 -25.18 41.56 13.08
C HIS A 45 -24.09 42.59 13.38
N GLY A 46 -24.48 43.70 14.03
CA GLY A 46 -23.57 44.77 14.43
C GLY A 46 -22.46 44.29 15.38
N LEU A 47 -21.25 44.81 15.14
CA LEU A 47 -20.04 44.55 15.91
C LEU A 47 -19.46 45.84 16.51
N HIS A 48 -18.76 45.74 17.64
CA HIS A 48 -17.85 46.79 18.16
C HIS A 48 -16.44 46.27 18.34
N ALA A 49 -15.46 47.15 18.11
CA ALA A 49 -14.06 46.91 18.41
C ALA A 49 -13.83 46.87 19.94
N LYS A 50 -13.04 45.88 20.37
CA LYS A 50 -12.61 45.67 21.76
C LYS A 50 -11.13 45.29 21.82
N VAL A 51 -10.55 45.53 22.99
CA VAL A 51 -9.21 45.08 23.36
C VAL A 51 -9.33 44.22 24.61
N SER A 52 -8.71 43.04 24.60
CA SER A 52 -8.68 42.17 25.77
C SER A 52 -7.74 42.73 26.85
N PRO A 53 -7.82 42.25 28.11
CA PRO A 53 -6.86 42.64 29.14
C PRO A 53 -5.39 42.36 28.77
N LYS A 54 -5.15 41.40 27.88
CA LYS A 54 -3.81 41.04 27.35
C LYS A 54 -3.44 41.80 26.07
N GLY A 55 -4.19 42.82 25.68
CA GLY A 55 -3.89 43.66 24.51
C GLY A 55 -4.40 43.11 23.17
N LEU A 56 -5.02 41.94 23.13
CA LEU A 56 -5.55 41.38 21.88
C LEU A 56 -6.75 42.19 21.37
N ARG A 57 -6.66 42.69 20.14
CA ARG A 57 -7.73 43.40 19.41
C ARG A 57 -8.72 42.39 18.82
N PHE A 58 -10.01 42.65 18.92
CA PHE A 58 -11.08 41.80 18.34
C PHE A 58 -12.40 42.56 18.18
N PHE A 59 -13.37 41.92 17.54
CA PHE A 59 -14.73 42.44 17.40
C PHE A 59 -15.72 41.64 18.25
N ALA A 60 -16.67 42.34 18.87
CA ALA A 60 -17.72 41.75 19.71
C ALA A 60 -19.10 42.09 19.16
N HIS A 61 -20.02 41.12 19.20
CA HIS A 61 -21.40 41.36 18.83
C HIS A 61 -22.09 42.31 19.81
N ASP A 62 -22.91 43.21 19.29
CA ASP A 62 -23.67 44.19 20.07
C ASP A 62 -24.81 43.58 20.85
N ARG A 63 -25.42 42.55 20.26
CA ARG A 63 -26.49 41.76 20.82
C ARG A 63 -26.08 40.30 20.72
N ALA A 64 -26.67 39.45 21.55
CA ALA A 64 -26.47 38.02 21.43
C ALA A 64 -26.84 37.57 20.01
N ALA A 65 -25.91 36.91 19.33
CA ALA A 65 -26.11 36.30 18.03
C ALA A 65 -25.96 34.77 18.20
N PRO A 66 -26.93 34.09 18.81
CA PRO A 66 -26.77 32.71 19.29
C PRO A 66 -26.56 31.69 18.16
N THR A 67 -26.99 32.01 16.94
CA THR A 67 -26.81 31.18 15.74
C THR A 67 -25.49 31.45 15.02
N CYS A 68 -24.72 32.46 15.45
CA CYS A 68 -23.43 32.80 14.86
C CYS A 68 -22.35 31.89 15.44
N SER A 69 -21.68 31.12 14.59
CA SER A 69 -20.63 30.18 15.02
C SER A 69 -19.39 30.88 15.61
N LEU A 70 -19.22 32.18 15.35
CA LEU A 70 -18.17 32.99 15.99
C LEU A 70 -18.49 33.35 17.46
N VAL A 71 -19.69 33.06 17.96
CA VAL A 71 -20.04 33.19 19.39
C VAL A 71 -19.59 31.93 20.13
N GLY A 72 -18.94 32.10 21.29
CA GLY A 72 -18.49 30.98 22.13
C GLY A 72 -17.11 30.41 21.78
N GLU A 73 -16.47 30.88 20.71
CA GLU A 73 -15.09 30.51 20.37
C GLU A 73 -14.12 30.76 21.55
N THR A 74 -13.17 29.85 21.76
CA THR A 74 -12.20 29.94 22.86
C THR A 74 -11.01 30.84 22.53
N MET A 75 -10.26 31.28 23.53
CA MET A 75 -9.01 32.03 23.31
C MET A 75 -7.96 31.18 22.57
N ALA A 76 -7.86 29.89 22.90
CA ALA A 76 -6.90 28.98 22.26
C ALA A 76 -7.14 28.88 20.75
N HIS A 77 -8.40 28.77 20.32
CA HIS A 77 -8.74 28.72 18.89
C HIS A 77 -8.30 30.00 18.17
N ARG A 78 -8.52 31.17 18.79
CA ARG A 78 -8.08 32.46 18.23
C ARG A 78 -6.57 32.56 18.13
N LEU A 79 -5.85 32.21 19.19
CA LEU A 79 -4.38 32.25 19.18
C LEU A 79 -3.81 31.36 18.06
N LEU A 80 -4.40 30.19 17.84
CA LEU A 80 -3.99 29.31 16.74
C LEU A 80 -4.23 29.96 15.37
N LYS A 81 -5.39 30.60 15.14
CA LYS A 81 -5.65 31.35 13.88
C LYS A 81 -4.65 32.49 13.67
N LEU A 82 -4.33 33.22 14.73
CA LEU A 82 -3.34 34.32 14.68
C LEU A 82 -1.95 33.80 14.34
N GLN A 83 -1.54 32.71 14.98
CA GLN A 83 -0.25 32.09 14.72
C GLN A 83 -0.17 31.63 13.26
N LEU A 84 -1.21 30.94 12.76
CA LEU A 84 -1.30 30.52 11.36
C LEU A 84 -1.23 31.71 10.39
N ALA A 85 -2.03 32.75 10.64
CA ALA A 85 -2.00 33.96 9.81
C ALA A 85 -0.62 34.63 9.81
N SER A 86 0.06 34.68 10.96
CA SER A 86 1.43 35.22 11.06
C SER A 86 2.41 34.43 10.22
N VAL A 87 2.49 33.10 10.40
CA VAL A 87 3.47 32.28 9.67
C VAL A 87 3.20 32.22 8.17
N ILE A 88 1.94 32.34 7.74
CA ILE A 88 1.59 32.48 6.31
C ILE A 88 2.12 33.82 5.75
N ARG A 89 1.95 34.92 6.50
CA ARG A 89 2.47 36.24 6.12
C ARG A 89 3.99 36.27 6.09
N ASP A 90 4.64 35.64 7.08
CA ASP A 90 6.10 35.51 7.14
C ASP A 90 6.66 34.68 5.96
N ALA A 91 5.87 33.71 5.46
CA ALA A 91 6.18 32.98 4.22
C ALA A 91 5.92 33.80 2.93
N GLY A 92 5.53 35.07 3.05
CA GLY A 92 5.31 36.00 1.95
C GLY A 92 3.95 35.86 1.25
N TRP A 93 2.99 35.16 1.86
CA TRP A 93 1.63 35.02 1.32
C TRP A 93 0.66 35.99 1.98
N TYR A 94 -0.43 36.32 1.30
CA TYR A 94 -1.54 37.04 1.92
C TYR A 94 -2.32 36.07 2.81
N ALA A 95 -2.66 36.49 4.03
CA ALA A 95 -3.46 35.69 4.96
C ALA A 95 -4.68 36.49 5.41
N GLU A 96 -5.86 36.01 5.04
CA GLU A 96 -7.15 36.57 5.45
C GLU A 96 -7.83 35.66 6.46
N LEU A 97 -8.32 36.23 7.56
CA LEU A 97 -9.01 35.50 8.62
C LEU A 97 -10.51 35.39 8.34
N GLU A 98 -11.12 34.28 8.77
CA GLU A 98 -12.58 34.08 8.79
C GLU A 98 -13.27 34.33 7.43
N VAL A 99 -12.66 33.85 6.34
CA VAL A 99 -13.16 34.07 4.98
C VAL A 99 -14.32 33.14 4.68
N ALA A 100 -15.50 33.71 4.49
CA ALA A 100 -16.69 32.98 4.04
C ALA A 100 -16.81 33.04 2.51
N GLU A 101 -17.03 31.89 1.90
CA GLU A 101 -17.39 31.71 0.49
C GLU A 101 -18.67 30.85 0.39
N ASP A 102 -19.06 30.45 -0.82
CA ASP A 102 -20.29 29.71 -1.06
C ASP A 102 -20.27 28.32 -0.39
N GLY A 103 -20.94 28.23 0.77
CA GLY A 103 -21.15 26.97 1.49
C GLY A 103 -20.00 26.52 2.39
N TRP A 104 -18.95 27.33 2.55
CA TRP A 104 -17.85 27.05 3.48
C TRP A 104 -17.20 28.33 4.01
N ARG A 105 -16.41 28.18 5.08
CA ARG A 105 -15.63 29.26 5.66
C ARG A 105 -14.26 28.75 6.07
N ALA A 106 -13.21 29.45 5.64
CA ALA A 106 -11.86 29.26 6.14
C ALA A 106 -11.65 30.01 7.45
N ASP A 107 -11.02 29.35 8.42
CA ASP A 107 -10.46 30.05 9.58
C ASP A 107 -9.33 31.01 9.17
N VAL A 108 -8.42 30.55 8.31
CA VAL A 108 -7.43 31.38 7.61
C VAL A 108 -7.34 30.95 6.15
N LEU A 109 -7.47 31.90 5.21
CA LEU A 109 -7.25 31.68 3.79
C LEU A 109 -5.92 32.30 3.38
N ALA A 110 -5.00 31.47 2.90
CA ALA A 110 -3.75 31.90 2.30
C ALA A 110 -3.94 32.12 0.81
N THR A 111 -3.47 33.24 0.27
CA THR A 111 -3.47 33.57 -1.15
C THR A 111 -2.06 33.93 -1.61
N SER A 112 -1.60 33.36 -2.72
CA SER A 112 -0.26 33.64 -3.24
C SER A 112 -0.11 35.10 -3.68
N PRO A 113 1.12 35.66 -3.75
CA PRO A 113 1.34 37.04 -4.17
C PRO A 113 0.73 37.42 -5.53
N ASP A 114 0.68 36.46 -6.46
CA ASP A 114 0.10 36.59 -7.79
C ASP A 114 -1.41 36.29 -7.84
N GLY A 115 -2.03 35.93 -6.71
CA GLY A 115 -3.44 35.55 -6.60
C GLY A 115 -3.80 34.19 -7.21
N ALA A 116 -2.84 33.48 -7.82
CA ALA A 116 -3.11 32.28 -8.61
C ALA A 116 -3.40 31.03 -7.77
N ARG A 117 -2.93 31.00 -6.52
CA ARG A 117 -3.08 29.86 -5.60
C ARG A 117 -3.71 30.31 -4.31
N ARG A 118 -4.60 29.46 -3.80
CA ARG A 118 -5.29 29.64 -2.52
C ARG A 118 -5.20 28.37 -1.70
N MET A 119 -5.18 28.49 -0.37
CA MET A 119 -5.19 27.35 0.55
C MET A 119 -5.85 27.74 1.88
N ALA A 120 -6.80 26.92 2.33
CA ALA A 120 -7.44 27.08 3.62
C ALA A 120 -6.62 26.41 4.75
N TRP A 121 -6.62 27.03 5.92
CA TRP A 121 -6.05 26.50 7.15
C TRP A 121 -7.12 26.55 8.23
N GLU A 122 -7.49 25.37 8.74
CA GLU A 122 -8.59 25.20 9.69
C GLU A 122 -8.06 24.88 11.08
N ALA A 123 -8.39 25.72 12.06
CA ALA A 123 -8.02 25.46 13.44
C ALA A 123 -9.12 24.64 14.12
N GLN A 124 -8.87 23.37 14.43
CA GLN A 124 -9.88 22.44 14.94
C GLN A 124 -9.53 21.96 16.36
N LEU A 125 -10.04 22.67 17.35
CA LEU A 125 -9.83 22.35 18.78
C LEU A 125 -11.03 21.64 19.43
N ALA A 126 -12.24 21.82 18.87
CA ALA A 126 -13.44 21.15 19.34
C ALA A 126 -13.52 19.70 18.80
N GLN A 127 -14.38 18.89 19.41
CA GLN A 127 -14.70 17.57 18.86
C GLN A 127 -15.46 17.74 17.53
N ILE A 128 -15.09 16.90 16.56
CA ILE A 128 -15.69 16.83 15.23
C ILE A 128 -15.55 15.39 14.73
N THR A 129 -16.50 14.91 13.94
CA THR A 129 -16.42 13.56 13.36
C THR A 129 -15.53 13.56 12.12
N VAL A 130 -15.04 12.38 11.73
CA VAL A 130 -14.26 12.21 10.49
C VAL A 130 -15.13 12.54 9.27
N ASP A 131 -16.39 12.12 9.27
CA ASP A 131 -17.32 12.35 8.15
C ASP A 131 -17.58 13.85 7.95
N GLU A 132 -17.78 14.60 9.04
CA GLU A 132 -17.96 16.06 8.96
C GLU A 132 -16.69 16.75 8.43
N LEU A 133 -15.51 16.29 8.83
CA LEU A 133 -14.24 16.77 8.27
C LEU A 133 -14.12 16.46 6.78
N HIS A 134 -14.53 15.27 6.32
CA HIS A 134 -14.55 14.92 4.89
C HIS A 134 -15.49 15.82 4.11
N GLU A 135 -16.71 16.04 4.59
CA GLU A 135 -17.67 16.94 3.94
C GLU A 135 -17.15 18.37 3.85
N ARG A 136 -16.59 18.91 4.94
CA ARG A 136 -16.02 20.27 4.96
C ARG A 136 -14.82 20.38 4.03
N THR A 137 -13.94 19.38 4.04
CA THR A 137 -12.79 19.29 3.12
C THR A 137 -13.25 19.29 1.66
N ALA A 138 -14.23 18.44 1.33
CA ALA A 138 -14.76 18.32 -0.03
C ALA A 138 -15.39 19.63 -0.53
N ARG A 139 -16.08 20.40 0.32
CA ARG A 139 -16.66 21.70 -0.06
C ARG A 139 -15.60 22.74 -0.45
N MET A 140 -14.50 22.81 0.30
CA MET A 140 -13.38 23.71 -0.02
C MET A 140 -12.64 23.24 -1.28
N GLU A 141 -12.37 21.94 -1.40
CA GLU A 141 -11.70 21.36 -2.57
C GLU A 141 -12.53 21.53 -3.85
N ALA A 142 -13.85 21.42 -3.76
CA ALA A 142 -14.77 21.69 -4.88
C ALA A 142 -14.70 23.16 -5.37
N SER A 143 -14.28 24.08 -4.48
CA SER A 143 -14.03 25.49 -4.81
C SER A 143 -12.59 25.75 -5.29
N GLY A 144 -11.79 24.70 -5.50
CA GLY A 144 -10.38 24.79 -5.86
C GLY A 144 -9.47 25.23 -4.71
N VAL A 145 -9.94 25.17 -3.47
CA VAL A 145 -9.19 25.57 -2.27
C VAL A 145 -8.80 24.33 -1.47
N PRO A 146 -7.57 23.80 -1.59
CA PRO A 146 -7.07 22.75 -0.71
C PRO A 146 -7.05 23.23 0.75
N VAL A 147 -7.12 22.30 1.70
CA VAL A 147 -7.19 22.62 3.13
C VAL A 147 -6.14 21.86 3.94
N CYS A 148 -5.61 22.50 4.99
CA CYS A 148 -4.89 21.84 6.07
C CYS A 148 -5.61 22.04 7.41
N TRP A 149 -5.97 20.95 8.07
CA TRP A 149 -6.55 20.96 9.42
C TRP A 149 -5.46 20.94 10.48
N VAL A 150 -5.57 21.80 11.49
CA VAL A 150 -4.56 22.02 12.51
C VAL A 150 -5.18 21.85 13.89
N THR A 151 -4.52 21.10 14.76
CA THR A 151 -4.95 20.89 16.15
C THR A 151 -3.74 20.81 17.08
N ASP A 152 -3.94 21.10 18.37
CA ASP A 152 -2.93 20.95 19.42
C ASP A 152 -3.13 19.65 20.24
N ARG A 153 -4.11 18.81 19.87
CA ARG A 153 -4.44 17.57 20.57
C ARG A 153 -4.24 16.37 19.67
N GLU A 154 -3.99 15.22 20.28
CA GLU A 154 -4.06 13.95 19.58
C GLU A 154 -5.51 13.70 19.15
N ARG A 155 -5.71 13.36 17.86
CA ARG A 155 -7.03 13.17 17.27
C ARG A 155 -7.03 11.97 16.31
N PRO A 156 -8.08 11.13 16.34
CA PRO A 156 -8.15 9.94 15.49
C PRO A 156 -8.31 10.27 13.99
N TRP A 157 -8.71 11.49 13.66
CA TRP A 157 -8.86 11.95 12.28
C TRP A 157 -7.55 12.40 11.63
N ILE A 158 -6.43 12.47 12.37
CA ILE A 158 -5.13 12.79 11.80
C ILE A 158 -4.72 11.68 10.83
N GLY A 159 -4.63 12.03 9.54
CA GLY A 159 -4.40 11.10 8.45
C GLY A 159 -5.67 10.60 7.75
N ALA A 160 -6.86 10.93 8.22
CA ALA A 160 -8.10 10.73 7.46
C ALA A 160 -8.36 11.89 6.48
N VAL A 161 -7.93 13.10 6.86
CA VAL A 161 -7.93 14.35 6.08
C VAL A 161 -6.52 14.96 6.09
N PRO A 162 -6.18 15.90 5.19
CA PRO A 162 -4.90 16.61 5.23
C PRO A 162 -4.80 17.42 6.52
N ALA A 163 -4.02 16.92 7.49
CA ALA A 163 -4.00 17.46 8.84
C ALA A 163 -2.61 17.41 9.47
N ILE A 164 -2.40 18.27 10.47
CA ILE A 164 -1.22 18.28 11.32
C ILE A 164 -1.60 18.43 12.79
N GLN A 165 -0.78 17.87 13.67
CA GLN A 165 -0.82 18.14 15.11
C GLN A 165 0.37 19.01 15.50
N LEU A 166 0.11 20.04 16.29
CA LEU A 166 1.11 20.90 16.88
C LEU A 166 1.39 20.48 18.32
N SER A 167 2.66 20.58 18.71
CA SER A 167 3.07 20.76 20.10
C SER A 167 3.33 22.25 20.30
N LEU A 168 2.59 22.84 21.23
CA LEU A 168 2.79 24.23 21.66
C LEU A 168 3.70 24.17 22.90
N SER A 169 4.82 24.89 22.89
CA SER A 169 5.69 25.01 24.06
C SER A 169 4.95 25.72 25.21
N ASP A 170 4.98 25.12 26.41
CA ASP A 170 4.39 25.69 27.64
C ASP A 170 5.31 26.73 28.33
N GLU A 171 6.48 27.05 27.76
CA GLU A 171 7.50 27.90 28.39
C GLU A 171 7.03 29.37 28.51
N PRO A 172 7.04 29.95 29.73
CA PRO A 172 6.72 31.35 29.95
C PRO A 172 7.91 32.26 29.56
N GLY A 173 8.12 32.43 28.25
CA GLY A 173 9.04 33.41 27.68
C GLY A 173 8.30 34.67 27.17
N PRO A 174 9.02 35.78 26.90
CA PRO A 174 8.43 36.91 26.18
C PRO A 174 7.85 36.44 24.84
N PRO A 175 6.76 37.05 24.34
CA PRO A 175 6.07 36.61 23.13
C PRO A 175 6.91 36.94 21.89
N THR A 176 7.95 36.15 21.64
CA THR A 176 8.51 36.00 20.32
C THR A 176 7.62 35.00 19.58
N ALA A 177 7.26 35.34 18.34
CA ALA A 177 6.76 34.33 17.42
C ALA A 177 7.75 33.14 17.42
N VAL A 178 7.27 31.96 17.03
CA VAL A 178 8.08 30.75 16.83
C VAL A 178 8.34 29.95 18.10
N ASP A 179 7.55 28.88 18.30
CA ASP A 179 7.92 27.64 19.04
C ASP A 179 6.80 26.57 18.95
N ALA A 180 6.08 26.51 17.82
CA ALA A 180 5.15 25.40 17.57
C ALA A 180 5.82 24.40 16.64
N ALA A 181 5.93 23.15 17.09
CA ALA A 181 6.44 22.06 16.28
C ALA A 181 5.30 21.18 15.78
N VAL A 182 5.31 20.84 14.49
CA VAL A 182 4.46 19.82 13.89
C VAL A 182 4.98 18.44 14.31
N ILE A 183 4.19 17.74 15.12
CA ILE A 183 4.56 16.45 15.74
C ILE A 183 3.82 15.24 15.15
N ASP A 184 2.70 15.45 14.45
CA ASP A 184 2.01 14.40 13.68
C ASP A 184 1.40 15.00 12.40
N GLY A 185 1.01 14.14 11.46
CA GLY A 185 0.46 14.50 10.15
C GLY A 185 1.51 14.67 9.05
N THR A 186 2.79 14.74 9.40
CA THR A 186 3.90 14.68 8.44
C THR A 186 4.38 13.24 8.28
N GLY A 187 5.04 12.93 7.15
CA GLY A 187 5.53 11.59 6.88
C GLY A 187 6.80 11.55 6.05
N VAL A 188 7.70 10.63 6.42
CA VAL A 188 8.80 10.18 5.55
C VAL A 188 8.62 8.71 5.21
N PHE A 189 8.88 8.38 3.95
CA PHE A 189 8.99 6.99 3.54
C PHE A 189 10.39 6.48 3.81
N ARG A 190 10.50 5.35 4.50
CA ARG A 190 11.76 4.66 4.78
C ARG A 190 11.77 3.34 4.05
N GLU A 191 12.80 3.14 3.23
CA GLU A 191 13.14 1.82 2.72
C GLU A 191 13.75 1.00 3.84
N SER A 192 13.38 -0.28 3.96
CA SER A 192 14.17 -1.23 4.73
C SER A 192 14.70 -2.33 3.86
N TRP A 193 15.93 -2.66 4.20
CA TRP A 193 16.70 -3.72 3.59
C TRP A 193 16.53 -4.96 4.45
N CYS A 194 16.31 -6.10 3.80
CA CYS A 194 16.09 -7.34 4.53
C CYS A 194 17.42 -7.74 5.20
N PRO A 195 17.54 -7.75 6.55
CA PRO A 195 18.84 -7.96 7.22
C PRO A 195 19.44 -9.34 6.92
N ARG A 196 18.57 -10.29 6.59
CA ARG A 196 18.93 -11.68 6.25
C ARG A 196 19.07 -11.92 4.75
N ARG A 197 19.00 -10.88 3.91
CA ARG A 197 19.08 -10.98 2.44
C ARG A 197 18.13 -12.03 1.85
N ARG A 198 17.02 -12.35 2.54
CA ARG A 198 16.05 -13.37 2.08
C ARG A 198 15.38 -12.98 0.77
N CYS A 199 15.34 -11.69 0.45
CA CYS A 199 14.88 -11.17 -0.83
C CYS A 199 15.96 -11.13 -1.92
N GLU A 200 17.24 -11.32 -1.58
CA GLU A 200 18.36 -11.24 -2.54
C GLU A 200 18.73 -12.61 -3.14
N ASN A 201 18.05 -13.69 -2.76
CA ASN A 201 18.35 -15.04 -3.25
C ASN A 201 17.99 -15.28 -4.74
N ASP A 202 17.65 -14.23 -5.49
CA ASP A 202 17.18 -14.30 -6.87
C ASP A 202 18.15 -13.63 -7.87
N GLY A 203 19.47 -13.73 -7.65
CA GLY A 203 20.44 -13.43 -8.72
C GLY A 203 20.81 -11.96 -8.95
N GLY A 204 20.89 -11.14 -7.90
CA GLY A 204 21.89 -10.06 -7.86
C GLY A 204 21.57 -8.71 -8.51
N ALA A 205 20.31 -8.36 -8.79
CA ALA A 205 19.99 -6.97 -9.14
C ALA A 205 19.98 -6.08 -7.87
N PRO A 206 20.79 -5.01 -7.79
CA PRO A 206 20.74 -4.08 -6.67
C PRO A 206 19.43 -3.27 -6.70
N GLY A 207 18.69 -3.25 -5.59
CA GLY A 207 17.46 -2.48 -5.41
C GLY A 207 16.82 -2.66 -4.02
N PRO A 208 15.92 -1.76 -3.57
CA PRO A 208 15.24 -1.88 -2.28
C PRO A 208 14.44 -3.19 -2.25
N CYS A 209 14.47 -3.92 -1.11
CA CYS A 209 13.71 -5.18 -1.05
C CYS A 209 12.20 -4.88 -1.22
N PRO A 210 11.52 -5.59 -2.14
CA PRO A 210 10.06 -5.71 -2.19
C PRO A 210 9.41 -5.82 -0.80
N GLY A 211 8.37 -5.02 -0.55
CA GLY A 211 7.52 -5.14 0.64
C GLY A 211 8.20 -4.85 1.99
N HIS A 212 9.18 -3.95 2.04
CA HIS A 212 9.86 -3.64 3.31
C HIS A 212 9.97 -2.15 3.66
N GLY A 213 9.27 -1.25 2.98
CA GLY A 213 9.25 0.16 3.38
C GLY A 213 8.00 0.50 4.14
N TRP A 214 8.07 1.61 4.86
CA TRP A 214 6.95 2.11 5.63
C TRP A 214 7.02 3.63 5.73
N TRP A 215 5.85 4.21 5.91
CA TRP A 215 5.72 5.59 6.34
C TRP A 215 5.90 5.68 7.85
N ARG A 216 6.61 6.72 8.30
CA ARG A 216 6.69 7.10 9.71
C ARG A 216 6.63 8.62 9.85
N PRO A 217 6.25 9.14 11.03
CA PRO A 217 6.35 10.56 11.33
C PRO A 217 7.76 11.11 11.11
N VAL A 218 7.84 12.41 10.81
CA VAL A 218 9.12 13.13 10.79
C VAL A 218 9.57 13.32 12.25
N GLU A 219 10.80 12.92 12.55
CA GLU A 219 11.39 13.05 13.89
C GLU A 219 12.81 13.65 13.77
N PRO A 220 13.14 14.70 14.56
CA PRO A 220 12.25 15.45 15.45
C PRO A 220 11.15 16.21 14.67
N GLY A 221 10.13 16.72 15.39
CA GLY A 221 9.03 17.49 14.80
C GLY A 221 9.50 18.69 13.98
N VAL A 222 8.68 19.10 13.02
CA VAL A 222 9.03 20.16 12.05
C VAL A 222 8.56 21.52 12.56
N ASP A 223 9.39 22.55 12.51
CA ASP A 223 8.93 23.92 12.83
C ASP A 223 7.71 24.32 11.99
N LEU A 224 6.69 24.92 12.62
CA LEU A 224 5.45 25.31 11.94
C LEU A 224 5.72 26.28 10.78
N SER A 225 6.64 27.24 10.94
CA SER A 225 6.97 28.22 9.91
C SER A 225 7.60 27.53 8.70
N ALA A 226 8.56 26.62 8.93
CA ALA A 226 9.17 25.81 7.88
C ALA A 226 8.16 24.91 7.17
N PHE A 227 7.23 24.29 7.92
CA PHE A 227 6.15 23.48 7.36
C PHE A 227 5.23 24.31 6.45
N VAL A 228 4.71 25.43 6.95
CA VAL A 228 3.81 26.32 6.21
C VAL A 228 4.48 26.84 4.95
N ALA A 229 5.72 27.35 5.05
CA ALA A 229 6.48 27.80 3.90
C ALA A 229 6.64 26.70 2.84
N GLY A 230 6.96 25.47 3.26
CA GLY A 230 7.10 24.33 2.36
C GLY A 230 5.79 23.91 1.68
N VAL A 231 4.67 23.96 2.41
CA VAL A 231 3.33 23.66 1.87
C VAL A 231 2.92 24.72 0.84
N LEU A 232 3.06 26.00 1.17
CA LEU A 232 2.72 27.11 0.28
C LEU A 232 3.65 27.17 -0.96
N ALA A 233 4.93 26.86 -0.80
CA ALA A 233 5.86 26.68 -1.92
C ALA A 233 5.53 25.43 -2.77
N GLY A 234 4.71 24.50 -2.26
CA GLY A 234 4.36 23.25 -2.92
C GLY A 234 5.46 22.20 -2.91
N THR A 235 6.50 22.37 -2.07
CA THR A 235 7.56 21.38 -1.83
C THR A 235 7.13 20.30 -0.84
N ILE A 236 6.19 20.64 0.06
CA ILE A 236 5.46 19.72 0.93
C ILE A 236 4.03 19.61 0.41
N ARG A 237 3.53 18.39 0.22
CA ARG A 237 2.18 18.12 -0.30
C ARG A 237 1.51 17.00 0.47
N ALA A 238 0.19 17.09 0.56
CA ALA A 238 -0.62 15.99 1.07
C ALA A 238 -0.50 14.79 0.11
N HIS A 239 -0.20 13.63 0.66
CA HIS A 239 -0.01 12.38 -0.07
C HIS A 239 -0.78 11.28 0.63
N ARG A 240 -1.59 10.53 -0.13
CA ARG A 240 -2.29 9.36 0.38
C ARG A 240 -1.34 8.17 0.29
N THR A 241 -0.92 7.67 1.44
CA THR A 241 0.00 6.54 1.52
C THR A 241 -0.63 5.27 0.97
N SER A 242 0.20 4.45 0.31
CA SER A 242 -0.15 3.07 0.01
C SER A 242 -0.23 2.28 1.32
N ARG A 243 -1.13 1.30 1.38
CA ARG A 243 -1.24 0.40 2.54
C ARG A 243 0.03 -0.43 2.66
N TYR A 244 0.97 -0.03 3.51
CA TYR A 244 2.02 -0.94 3.97
C TYR A 244 2.72 -0.47 5.27
N SER A 245 2.46 -1.18 6.37
CA SER A 245 3.34 -1.27 7.54
C SER A 245 3.23 -2.68 8.14
N ARG A 246 4.35 -3.29 8.56
CA ARG A 246 4.41 -4.63 9.17
C ARG A 246 3.91 -4.68 10.62
N SER A 247 3.57 -3.55 11.23
CA SER A 247 2.78 -3.51 12.46
C SER A 247 2.19 -2.11 12.67
N PHE A 248 0.94 -2.10 13.15
CA PHE A 248 0.10 -0.95 13.55
C PHE A 248 -0.67 -0.21 12.44
N LEU A 249 -1.99 -0.51 12.44
CA LEU A 249 -3.16 0.13 11.84
C LEU A 249 -3.23 0.23 10.29
N GLU A 250 -4.10 -0.61 9.73
CA GLU A 250 -4.31 -0.93 8.31
C GLU A 250 -5.06 0.12 7.47
N SER A 251 -4.95 1.41 7.76
CA SER A 251 -5.60 2.45 6.95
C SER A 251 -4.59 3.27 6.15
N ALA A 252 -4.91 3.51 4.88
CA ALA A 252 -4.20 4.51 4.09
C ALA A 252 -4.34 5.86 4.81
N ARG A 253 -3.22 6.48 5.16
CA ARG A 253 -3.19 7.78 5.83
C ARG A 253 -2.85 8.85 4.80
N ILE A 254 -3.39 10.04 4.98
CA ILE A 254 -2.93 11.24 4.31
C ILE A 254 -1.80 11.81 5.16
N VAL A 255 -0.62 11.96 4.57
CA VAL A 255 0.55 12.57 5.22
C VAL A 255 1.03 13.76 4.40
N TRP A 256 1.53 14.79 5.08
CA TRP A 256 2.28 15.86 4.43
C TRP A 256 3.73 15.42 4.24
N THR A 257 4.18 15.36 2.99
CA THR A 257 5.50 14.84 2.64
C THR A 257 6.10 15.55 1.45
N THR A 258 7.37 15.25 1.16
CA THR A 258 8.11 15.79 0.01
C THR A 258 8.12 14.79 -1.15
N ARG A 259 8.30 15.33 -2.37
CA ARG A 259 8.32 14.53 -3.61
C ARG A 259 9.30 13.33 -3.58
N PRO A 260 10.52 13.43 -3.01
CA PRO A 260 11.42 12.28 -2.92
C PRO A 260 10.79 11.06 -2.24
N HIS A 261 10.09 11.22 -1.13
CA HIS A 261 9.48 10.09 -0.41
C HIS A 261 8.35 9.42 -1.20
N VAL A 262 7.56 10.20 -1.96
CA VAL A 262 6.54 9.66 -2.87
C VAL A 262 7.16 8.84 -4.00
N ILE A 263 8.29 9.29 -4.55
CA ILE A 263 9.03 8.56 -5.58
C ILE A 263 9.60 7.25 -5.01
N THR A 264 10.17 7.30 -3.80
CA THR A 264 10.71 6.13 -3.12
C THR A 264 9.63 5.09 -2.84
N GLU A 265 8.46 5.50 -2.33
CA GLU A 265 7.32 4.60 -2.12
C GLU A 265 6.93 3.91 -3.43
N ARG A 266 6.74 4.67 -4.50
CA ARG A 266 6.36 4.13 -5.82
C ARG A 266 7.38 3.11 -6.33
N THR A 267 8.66 3.44 -6.25
CA THR A 267 9.75 2.55 -6.68
C THR A 267 9.69 1.21 -5.95
N GLN A 268 9.37 1.23 -4.65
CA GLN A 268 9.23 0.01 -3.88
C GLN A 268 7.94 -0.76 -4.17
N MET A 269 6.82 -0.06 -4.44
CA MET A 269 5.58 -0.71 -4.86
C MET A 269 5.78 -1.48 -6.17
N GLU A 270 6.40 -0.84 -7.17
CA GLU A 270 6.71 -1.48 -8.45
C GLU A 270 7.67 -2.67 -8.28
N ALA A 271 8.68 -2.57 -7.40
CA ALA A 271 9.54 -3.69 -7.06
C ALA A 271 8.75 -4.86 -6.43
N SER A 272 7.75 -4.53 -5.61
CA SER A 272 6.87 -5.51 -4.96
C SER A 272 5.93 -6.21 -5.93
N GLU A 273 5.44 -5.50 -6.95
CA GLU A 273 4.62 -6.07 -8.02
C GLU A 273 5.43 -7.02 -8.88
N ARG A 274 6.60 -6.58 -9.39
CA ARG A 274 7.50 -7.45 -10.17
C ARG A 274 7.85 -8.74 -9.44
N ARG A 275 8.04 -8.65 -8.12
CA ARG A 275 8.33 -9.82 -7.29
C ARG A 275 7.15 -10.80 -7.21
N ARG A 276 5.93 -10.28 -7.02
CA ARG A 276 4.72 -11.12 -7.00
C ARG A 276 4.54 -11.85 -8.32
N GLU A 277 4.67 -11.15 -9.44
CA GLU A 277 4.59 -11.75 -10.78
C GLU A 277 5.62 -12.86 -10.98
N HIS A 278 6.87 -12.64 -10.57
CA HIS A 278 7.91 -13.65 -10.63
C HIS A 278 7.59 -14.88 -9.76
N ASP A 279 7.15 -14.68 -8.51
CA ASP A 279 6.81 -15.77 -7.61
C ASP A 279 5.58 -16.56 -8.10
N ASP A 280 4.61 -15.89 -8.73
CA ASP A 280 3.43 -16.52 -9.34
C ASP A 280 3.84 -17.37 -10.56
N LEU A 281 4.73 -16.86 -11.41
CA LEU A 281 5.28 -17.61 -12.54
C LEU A 281 6.07 -18.84 -12.08
N ALA A 282 6.94 -18.68 -11.08
CA ALA A 282 7.72 -19.78 -10.51
C ALA A 282 6.81 -20.83 -9.85
N SER A 283 5.76 -20.39 -9.15
CA SER A 283 4.75 -21.28 -8.56
C SER A 283 3.98 -22.04 -9.63
N ALA A 284 3.55 -21.37 -10.70
CA ALA A 284 2.86 -22.01 -11.83
C ALA A 284 3.77 -23.00 -12.57
N GLU A 285 5.05 -22.69 -12.76
CA GLU A 285 6.02 -23.63 -13.33
C GLU A 285 6.22 -24.86 -12.43
N HIS A 286 6.34 -24.64 -11.12
CA HIS A 286 6.45 -25.72 -10.15
C HIS A 286 5.21 -26.62 -10.15
N GLU A 287 4.00 -26.04 -10.18
CA GLU A 287 2.74 -26.78 -10.29
C GLU A 287 2.66 -27.60 -11.57
N ARG A 288 3.05 -27.02 -12.73
CA ARG A 288 3.12 -27.75 -14.00
C ARG A 288 4.11 -28.91 -13.92
N HIS A 289 5.27 -28.70 -13.31
CA HIS A 289 6.27 -29.75 -13.13
C HIS A 289 5.74 -30.91 -12.27
N LEU A 290 5.09 -30.60 -11.14
CA LEU A 290 4.47 -31.60 -10.28
C LEU A 290 3.33 -32.35 -10.98
N ALA A 291 2.48 -31.64 -11.73
CA ALA A 291 1.41 -32.26 -12.52
C ALA A 291 1.96 -33.20 -13.60
N ALA A 292 3.05 -32.83 -14.27
CA ALA A 292 3.71 -33.70 -15.24
C ALA A 292 4.28 -34.98 -14.61
N ILE A 293 4.85 -34.88 -13.40
CA ILE A 293 5.29 -36.04 -12.61
C ILE A 293 4.09 -36.93 -12.26
N ALA A 294 3.01 -36.35 -11.74
CA ALA A 294 1.82 -37.09 -11.34
C ALA A 294 1.17 -37.83 -12.53
N ALA A 295 0.99 -37.16 -13.67
CA ALA A 295 0.45 -37.75 -14.89
C ALA A 295 1.33 -38.88 -15.44
N LYS A 296 2.65 -38.80 -15.24
CA LYS A 296 3.56 -39.88 -15.60
C LYS A 296 3.40 -41.08 -14.69
N LEU A 297 3.33 -40.88 -13.37
CA LEU A 297 3.11 -41.96 -12.41
C LEU A 297 1.78 -42.66 -12.66
N ALA A 298 0.71 -41.92 -12.93
CA ALA A 298 -0.61 -42.47 -13.25
C ALA A 298 -0.58 -43.35 -14.51
N ARG A 299 0.13 -42.90 -15.56
CA ARG A 299 0.37 -43.71 -16.78
C ARG A 299 1.12 -45.00 -16.48
N GLN A 300 2.20 -44.93 -15.71
CA GLN A 300 2.99 -46.10 -15.36
C GLN A 300 2.15 -47.12 -14.58
N GLN A 301 1.31 -46.65 -13.64
CA GLN A 301 0.39 -47.50 -12.89
C GLN A 301 -0.67 -48.17 -13.77
N ALA A 302 -1.31 -47.42 -14.65
CA ALA A 302 -2.34 -47.94 -15.55
C ALA A 302 -1.80 -48.99 -16.54
N LEU A 303 -0.57 -48.78 -17.04
CA LEU A 303 0.08 -49.70 -17.98
C LEU A 303 0.69 -50.94 -17.33
N THR A 304 0.93 -50.93 -16.01
CA THR A 304 1.64 -52.03 -15.33
C THR A 304 0.90 -53.36 -15.42
N PRO A 305 -0.40 -53.46 -15.07
CA PRO A 305 -1.12 -54.74 -15.15
C PRO A 305 -1.12 -55.38 -16.55
N PRO A 306 -1.52 -54.68 -17.65
CA PRO A 306 -1.54 -55.30 -18.97
C PRO A 306 -0.14 -55.61 -19.51
N ALA A 307 0.88 -54.80 -19.16
CA ALA A 307 2.26 -55.08 -19.56
C ALA A 307 2.82 -56.33 -18.85
N VAL A 308 2.58 -56.48 -17.55
CA VAL A 308 2.97 -57.66 -16.78
C VAL A 308 2.30 -58.92 -17.33
N GLU A 309 1.00 -58.84 -17.65
CA GLU A 309 0.26 -59.98 -18.22
C GLU A 309 0.84 -60.42 -19.57
N LEU A 310 1.11 -59.47 -20.47
CA LEU A 310 1.69 -59.79 -21.79
C LEU A 310 3.08 -60.42 -21.64
N VAL A 311 3.97 -59.80 -20.86
CA VAL A 311 5.33 -60.30 -20.66
C VAL A 311 5.32 -61.69 -20.00
N GLY A 312 4.47 -61.90 -18.99
CA GLY A 312 4.36 -63.19 -18.31
C GLY A 312 3.87 -64.30 -19.25
N ARG A 313 2.91 -63.98 -20.13
CA ARG A 313 2.39 -64.91 -21.14
C ARG A 313 3.45 -65.27 -22.19
N GLU A 314 4.19 -64.28 -22.69
CA GLU A 314 5.21 -64.47 -23.72
C GLU A 314 6.45 -65.22 -23.18
N ALA A 315 6.92 -64.84 -22.00
CA ALA A 315 8.14 -65.39 -21.40
C ALA A 315 7.89 -66.68 -20.58
N ARG A 316 6.62 -67.06 -20.34
CA ARG A 316 6.21 -68.21 -19.51
C ARG A 316 6.90 -68.24 -18.14
N GLY A 317 6.93 -67.09 -17.46
CA GLY A 317 7.64 -66.93 -16.18
C GLY A 317 7.07 -65.80 -15.33
N TYR A 318 7.51 -65.76 -14.06
CA TYR A 318 7.14 -64.69 -13.13
C TYR A 318 7.79 -63.36 -13.56
N VAL A 319 7.00 -62.28 -13.55
CA VAL A 319 7.45 -60.93 -13.92
C VAL A 319 7.73 -60.11 -12.67
N GLY A 320 8.99 -59.73 -12.48
CA GLY A 320 9.39 -58.73 -11.48
C GLY A 320 9.23 -57.31 -12.03
N VAL A 321 8.60 -56.43 -11.25
CA VAL A 321 8.50 -54.98 -11.53
C VAL A 321 9.52 -54.26 -10.64
N ARG A 322 10.35 -53.39 -11.21
CA ARG A 322 11.33 -52.59 -10.44
C ARG A 322 11.09 -51.09 -10.61
N ASP A 323 11.70 -50.29 -9.74
CA ASP A 323 11.54 -48.85 -9.74
C ASP A 323 12.05 -48.18 -11.02
N ALA A 324 11.42 -47.05 -11.34
CA ALA A 324 11.83 -46.21 -12.46
C ALA A 324 13.12 -45.45 -12.15
N THR A 325 14.20 -45.78 -12.85
CA THR A 325 15.52 -45.15 -12.68
C THR A 325 16.00 -44.48 -13.98
N PRO A 326 16.99 -43.56 -13.92
CA PRO A 326 17.52 -42.89 -15.12
C PRO A 326 18.05 -43.86 -16.19
N GLU A 327 18.56 -45.03 -15.79
CA GLU A 327 19.10 -46.04 -16.69
C GLU A 327 18.04 -46.66 -17.64
N TRP A 328 16.75 -46.52 -17.28
CA TRP A 328 15.57 -46.94 -18.03
C TRP A 328 14.78 -45.74 -18.59
N ALA A 329 15.42 -44.58 -18.78
CA ALA A 329 14.77 -43.32 -19.14
C ALA A 329 13.63 -42.94 -18.18
N MET A 330 13.76 -43.30 -16.90
CA MET A 330 12.72 -43.15 -15.89
C MET A 330 11.42 -43.92 -16.22
N GLY A 331 11.45 -44.93 -17.08
CA GLY A 331 10.37 -45.91 -17.28
C GLY A 331 10.44 -47.01 -16.22
N VAL A 332 9.36 -47.77 -16.04
CA VAL A 332 9.29 -48.91 -15.10
C VAL A 332 9.74 -50.18 -15.82
N PRO A 333 10.89 -50.78 -15.49
CA PRO A 333 11.38 -51.99 -16.14
C PRO A 333 10.70 -53.26 -15.60
N LEU A 334 10.49 -54.22 -16.50
CA LEU A 334 9.93 -55.54 -16.24
C LEU A 334 11.00 -56.62 -16.47
N PHE A 335 11.13 -57.55 -15.51
CA PHE A 335 12.14 -58.59 -15.51
C PHE A 335 11.53 -59.99 -15.46
N VAL A 336 12.13 -60.94 -16.17
CA VAL A 336 11.81 -62.37 -16.08
C VAL A 336 13.13 -63.11 -15.90
N HIS A 337 13.24 -63.94 -14.85
CA HIS A 337 14.49 -64.60 -14.45
C HIS A 337 15.69 -63.63 -14.37
N ASP A 338 15.48 -62.47 -13.74
CA ASP A 338 16.46 -61.37 -13.62
C ASP A 338 16.96 -60.73 -14.93
N MET A 339 16.37 -61.10 -16.07
CA MET A 339 16.66 -60.46 -17.36
C MET A 339 15.58 -59.43 -17.72
N PRO A 340 15.95 -58.21 -18.17
CA PRO A 340 14.99 -57.20 -18.59
C PRO A 340 14.26 -57.66 -19.85
N ASN A 341 12.93 -57.52 -19.86
CA ASN A 341 12.07 -57.94 -20.97
C ASN A 341 11.22 -56.78 -21.53
N GLY A 342 10.98 -55.74 -20.75
CA GLY A 342 10.25 -54.57 -21.22
C GLY A 342 10.36 -53.36 -20.30
N VAL A 343 9.92 -52.20 -20.80
CA VAL A 343 9.94 -50.94 -20.06
C VAL A 343 8.65 -50.18 -20.30
N ILE A 344 7.99 -49.78 -19.22
CA ILE A 344 6.72 -49.06 -19.26
C ILE A 344 6.96 -47.55 -19.24
N SER A 345 6.37 -46.85 -20.21
CA SER A 345 6.35 -45.40 -20.34
C SER A 345 7.72 -44.73 -20.10
N PRO A 346 8.78 -45.09 -20.88
CA PRO A 346 10.06 -44.40 -20.82
C PRO A 346 9.94 -42.95 -21.30
N VAL A 347 10.70 -42.03 -20.69
CA VAL A 347 10.67 -40.60 -21.04
C VAL A 347 11.57 -40.35 -22.24
N VAL A 348 10.99 -39.96 -23.36
CA VAL A 348 11.69 -39.70 -24.63
C VAL A 348 12.91 -38.78 -24.47
N SER A 349 12.76 -37.67 -23.73
CA SER A 349 13.86 -36.71 -23.51
C SER A 349 15.00 -37.24 -22.64
N ARG A 350 14.84 -38.42 -22.02
CA ARG A 350 15.86 -39.12 -21.23
C ARG A 350 16.51 -40.28 -21.98
N ILE A 351 16.17 -40.50 -23.25
CA ILE A 351 16.76 -41.56 -24.07
C ILE A 351 18.07 -41.05 -24.68
N SER A 352 19.17 -41.23 -23.94
CA SER A 352 20.53 -41.04 -24.46
C SER A 352 20.93 -42.19 -25.39
N ALA A 353 22.09 -42.09 -26.04
CA ALA A 353 22.64 -43.18 -26.85
C ALA A 353 22.85 -44.48 -26.03
N GLU A 354 23.28 -44.35 -24.77
CA GLU A 354 23.46 -45.47 -23.86
C GLU A 354 22.12 -46.11 -23.48
N VAL A 355 21.15 -45.29 -23.08
CA VAL A 355 19.81 -45.78 -22.72
C VAL A 355 19.15 -46.43 -23.92
N ARG A 356 19.29 -45.85 -25.13
CA ARG A 356 18.80 -46.45 -26.38
C ARG A 356 19.41 -47.83 -26.62
N ALA A 357 20.73 -47.99 -26.41
CA ALA A 357 21.38 -49.29 -26.57
C ALA A 357 20.83 -50.31 -25.56
N ARG A 358 20.55 -49.90 -24.32
CA ARG A 358 19.96 -50.75 -23.28
C ARG A 358 18.50 -51.12 -23.56
N LEU A 359 17.71 -50.24 -24.17
CA LEU A 359 16.32 -50.49 -24.54
C LEU A 359 16.18 -51.38 -25.79
N ARG A 360 17.26 -51.57 -26.56
CA ARG A 360 17.26 -52.39 -27.76
C ARG A 360 16.86 -53.83 -27.44
N GLY A 361 15.93 -54.37 -28.21
CA GLY A 361 15.41 -55.73 -28.03
C GLY A 361 14.38 -55.87 -26.90
N LEU A 362 14.13 -54.83 -26.11
CA LEU A 362 13.06 -54.82 -25.09
C LEU A 362 11.73 -54.36 -25.69
N THR A 363 10.62 -54.77 -25.07
CA THR A 363 9.29 -54.25 -25.44
C THR A 363 9.00 -52.95 -24.67
N LEU A 364 8.71 -51.86 -25.38
CA LEU A 364 8.30 -50.60 -24.76
C LEU A 364 6.77 -50.52 -24.70
N PHE A 365 6.21 -50.24 -23.53
CA PHE A 365 4.77 -50.14 -23.33
C PHE A 365 4.33 -48.68 -23.19
N VAL A 366 3.34 -48.27 -23.97
CA VAL A 366 2.82 -46.90 -24.01
C VAL A 366 1.29 -46.88 -24.00
N ALA A 367 0.72 -45.74 -23.60
CA ALA A 367 -0.73 -45.55 -23.51
C ALA A 367 -1.30 -44.75 -24.69
N THR A 368 -0.45 -44.08 -25.48
CA THR A 368 -0.91 -43.22 -26.58
C THR A 368 -0.10 -43.42 -27.86
N GLU A 369 -0.74 -43.21 -29.01
CA GLU A 369 -0.06 -43.25 -30.31
C GLU A 369 0.98 -42.12 -30.45
N ALA A 370 0.78 -40.99 -29.74
CA ALA A 370 1.75 -39.92 -29.69
C ALA A 370 3.08 -40.37 -29.06
N GLU A 371 3.03 -41.09 -27.94
CA GLU A 371 4.20 -41.69 -27.30
C GLU A 371 4.86 -42.74 -28.20
N ARG A 372 4.06 -43.62 -28.81
CA ARG A 372 4.56 -44.64 -29.74
C ARG A 372 5.38 -44.01 -30.86
N ARG A 373 4.85 -42.97 -31.51
CA ARG A 373 5.56 -42.24 -32.58
C ARG A 373 6.81 -41.55 -32.07
N ALA A 374 6.77 -40.96 -30.87
CA ALA A 374 7.93 -40.27 -30.29
C ALA A 374 9.06 -41.25 -29.93
N LEU A 375 8.73 -42.39 -29.33
CA LEU A 375 9.69 -43.46 -29.02
C LEU A 375 10.21 -44.15 -30.28
N ALA A 376 9.38 -44.38 -31.29
CA ALA A 376 9.84 -44.93 -32.56
C ALA A 376 10.91 -44.03 -33.22
N ARG A 377 10.71 -42.71 -33.20
CA ARG A 377 11.73 -41.75 -33.65
C ARG A 377 12.98 -41.77 -32.78
N ALA A 378 12.83 -41.90 -31.47
CA ALA A 378 13.93 -41.83 -30.52
C ALA A 378 14.74 -43.12 -30.40
N CYS A 379 14.17 -44.29 -30.68
CA CYS A 379 14.81 -45.60 -30.52
C CYS A 379 15.15 -46.27 -31.86
N GLY A 380 14.49 -45.87 -32.95
CA GLY A 380 14.66 -46.45 -34.28
C GLY A 380 13.50 -47.40 -34.67
N PRO A 381 13.42 -47.76 -35.96
CA PRO A 381 12.27 -48.49 -36.51
C PRO A 381 12.15 -49.94 -36.02
N GLU A 382 13.25 -50.54 -35.55
CA GLU A 382 13.28 -51.92 -35.05
C GLU A 382 12.83 -52.06 -33.59
N GLN A 383 12.58 -50.95 -32.89
CA GLN A 383 12.12 -50.99 -31.52
C GLN A 383 10.69 -51.54 -31.44
N ARG A 384 10.50 -52.63 -30.70
CA ARG A 384 9.16 -53.14 -30.39
C ARG A 384 8.45 -52.21 -29.40
N ILE A 385 7.35 -51.61 -29.84
CA ILE A 385 6.52 -50.70 -29.02
C ILE A 385 5.07 -51.18 -29.06
N VAL A 386 4.52 -51.49 -27.89
CA VAL A 386 3.14 -51.95 -27.69
C VAL A 386 2.31 -50.81 -27.11
N LEU A 387 1.20 -50.53 -27.79
CA LEU A 387 0.19 -49.59 -27.35
C LEU A 387 -0.91 -50.34 -26.59
N PHE A 388 -1.23 -49.92 -25.37
CA PHE A 388 -2.40 -50.39 -24.65
C PHE A 388 -3.44 -49.28 -24.54
N GLU A 389 -4.71 -49.65 -24.76
CA GLU A 389 -5.85 -48.81 -24.39
C GLU A 389 -6.13 -49.01 -22.90
N VAL A 390 -5.74 -48.03 -22.09
CA VAL A 390 -5.93 -48.04 -20.63
C VAL A 390 -6.56 -46.74 -20.17
N GLU A 391 -7.44 -46.83 -19.18
CA GLU A 391 -7.94 -45.67 -18.46
C GLU A 391 -6.87 -45.16 -17.50
N ILE A 392 -6.41 -43.92 -17.70
CA ILE A 392 -5.39 -43.30 -16.86
C ILE A 392 -6.11 -42.54 -15.74
N PRO A 393 -5.89 -42.88 -14.46
CA PRO A 393 -6.57 -42.22 -13.37
C PRO A 393 -6.10 -40.76 -13.21
N ASP A 394 -7.02 -39.86 -12.85
CA ASP A 394 -6.73 -38.43 -12.60
C ASP A 394 -5.71 -38.20 -11.48
N GLN A 395 -5.60 -39.14 -10.53
CA GLN A 395 -4.58 -39.14 -9.50
C GLN A 395 -3.91 -40.51 -9.41
N PRO A 396 -2.57 -40.59 -9.44
CA PRO A 396 -1.87 -41.84 -9.19
C PRO A 396 -2.15 -42.32 -7.77
N GLN A 397 -2.42 -43.61 -7.60
CA GLN A 397 -2.57 -44.19 -6.28
C GLN A 397 -1.20 -44.22 -5.58
N PRO A 398 -1.12 -44.08 -4.25
CA PRO A 398 0.11 -44.41 -3.54
C PRO A 398 0.47 -45.87 -3.86
N PRO A 399 1.77 -46.20 -4.02
CA PRO A 399 2.18 -47.56 -4.32
C PRO A 399 1.52 -48.48 -3.30
N ALA A 400 0.67 -49.39 -3.79
CA ALA A 400 0.10 -50.42 -2.94
C ALA A 400 1.28 -51.17 -2.33
N ALA A 401 1.29 -51.32 -1.01
CA ALA A 401 2.27 -52.13 -0.30
C ALA A 401 2.00 -53.62 -0.61
N ILE A 402 2.11 -53.99 -1.88
CA ILE A 402 1.96 -55.34 -2.39
C ILE A 402 2.94 -55.43 -3.55
N TYR A 403 4.22 -55.51 -3.19
CA TYR A 403 5.24 -56.43 -3.68
C TYR A 403 6.57 -55.93 -3.09
N SER A 404 7.10 -56.74 -2.18
CA SER A 404 8.14 -56.42 -1.21
C SER A 404 9.41 -55.81 -1.80
N GLY A 405 9.92 -54.73 -1.18
CA GLY A 405 11.37 -54.49 -1.19
C GLY A 405 11.95 -53.07 -1.12
N THR A 406 11.29 -52.01 -0.59
CA THR A 406 11.86 -50.91 0.24
C THR A 406 10.94 -49.67 0.27
N PHE A 407 10.96 -48.94 1.40
CA PHE A 407 9.95 -47.98 1.83
C PHE A 407 10.20 -46.54 1.34
N TRP A 408 9.16 -45.93 0.75
CA TRP A 408 8.83 -44.53 1.06
C TRP A 408 7.78 -44.54 2.18
N SER A 409 8.04 -43.82 3.26
CA SER A 409 7.14 -43.83 4.42
C SER A 409 5.84 -43.07 4.13
N ARG A 410 4.70 -43.52 4.68
CA ARG A 410 3.40 -42.80 4.61
C ARG A 410 3.49 -41.32 5.00
N ARG A 411 4.48 -40.93 5.82
CA ARG A 411 4.74 -39.53 6.22
C ARG A 411 5.28 -38.67 5.08
N GLN A 412 6.11 -39.22 4.19
CA GLN A 412 6.63 -38.50 3.02
C GLN A 412 5.52 -38.26 1.97
N TRP A 413 4.59 -39.20 1.84
CA TRP A 413 3.39 -39.05 1.01
C TRP A 413 2.40 -37.99 1.56
N ALA A 414 2.13 -38.00 2.86
CA ALA A 414 1.22 -37.03 3.49
C ALA A 414 1.74 -35.58 3.44
N ALA A 415 3.07 -35.37 3.44
CA ALA A 415 3.68 -34.05 3.32
C ALA A 415 3.53 -33.41 1.92
N ALA A 416 3.41 -34.23 0.87
CA ALA A 416 3.15 -33.77 -0.50
C ALA A 416 1.67 -33.45 -0.74
N ALA A 417 0.75 -34.19 -0.12
CA ALA A 417 -0.69 -34.02 -0.29
C ALA A 417 -1.31 -32.89 0.56
N SER A 418 -0.73 -32.56 1.72
CA SER A 418 -1.33 -31.63 2.70
C SER A 418 -1.19 -30.14 2.37
N ARG A 419 -0.52 -29.74 1.28
CA ARG A 419 -0.42 -28.32 0.87
C ARG A 419 -1.59 -27.81 0.01
N ARG A 420 -2.54 -28.68 -0.35
CA ARG A 420 -3.70 -28.32 -1.18
C ARG A 420 -4.97 -27.93 -0.41
N THR A 421 -4.96 -28.00 0.93
CA THR A 421 -6.16 -27.73 1.76
C THR A 421 -5.98 -26.64 2.82
N ARG A 422 -4.94 -25.80 2.70
CA ARG A 422 -4.88 -24.51 3.42
C ARG A 422 -4.37 -23.41 2.49
N ARG A 423 -5.23 -22.94 1.60
CA ARG A 423 -5.30 -21.54 1.17
C ARG A 423 -6.75 -21.20 0.93
#